data_AF-A0A9P7DUA6-F1
#
_entry.id   AF-A0A9P7DUA6-F1
#
_cell.length_a   1.000
_cell.length_b   1.000
_cell.length_c   1.000
_cell.angle_alpha   90.00
_cell.angle_beta   90.00
_cell.angle_gamma   90.00
#
_symmetry.space_group_name_H-M   'P 1'
#
loop_
_entity.id
_entity.type
_entity.pdbx_description
1 polymer ?
#
loop_
_entity_poly.entity_id
_entity_poly.type
_entity_poly.pdbx_seq_one_letter_code
_entity_poly.pdbx_strand_id
1 'polypeptide(L)'
;CDCPNAMSPDIQMFRHGFFPASFNKPKTLFTFRVLDDFLLDNLECSTLAMNYYSKLQRMTSSMFPHLVLLMRVTQQWRQLKAMKWHGFGHCSNNPNAGDLALFCPACPQPGINISLSGDESLDDWKYTWSFVMDRNFKAEHLHPIKPFDEVWLSDGLGFMVGKDRYKTHLVEAADTLEKSSCNNHRAVNQANAAQHKLESTGIRGVACARHSCFVPHSMCIICRQMNMDYALCEAVQHNMEGITRAVTFYDINCQYNKHFRVQVDQSQFLEMVLELTIIPGIGLWHVHRHQDSCYVRYVSNFIEGIGQIDGEIMETLWSCLNLISPAAQGMSSPHQKECLDYQMNDSNFCKMICMKRTLCHKYKQAKNGIAENEKAFNRLNEAVPTASKKEWLASERITQSSRINDPVAMDVQWLKKLSTCFCIFYYLQYCVRIHKDLSDMLIPYCSAASGLWIEHHIVRIRGDMVEIQGLQNHDSCGQFFEHILKLYKSSFMTP
;
A
#
# COMPACT_ATOMS: atom_id res chain seq x y z
N CYS A 1 -16.57 46.80 -3.55
CA CYS A 1 -17.11 48.15 -3.76
C CYS A 1 -17.47 48.30 -5.24
N ASP A 2 -18.42 49.18 -5.52
CA ASP A 2 -18.88 49.48 -6.89
C ASP A 2 -18.19 50.75 -7.41
N CYS A 3 -16.93 50.97 -7.02
CA CYS A 3 -16.17 52.16 -7.44
C CYS A 3 -15.87 52.09 -8.95
N PRO A 4 -15.72 53.25 -9.64
CA PRO A 4 -15.60 53.31 -11.12
C PRO A 4 -14.43 52.56 -11.77
N ASN A 5 -13.44 52.08 -10.98
CA ASN A 5 -12.31 51.25 -11.44
C ASN A 5 -12.10 50.03 -10.53
N ALA A 6 -13.14 49.64 -9.80
CA ALA A 6 -13.05 48.46 -8.95
C ALA A 6 -12.87 47.22 -9.82
N MET A 7 -12.02 46.30 -9.37
CA MET A 7 -11.87 45.00 -10.05
C MET A 7 -13.18 44.23 -10.01
N SER A 8 -13.26 43.12 -10.74
CA SER A 8 -14.45 42.28 -10.69
C SER A 8 -14.77 41.83 -9.25
N PRO A 9 -16.07 41.66 -8.89
CA PRO A 9 -16.48 41.37 -7.52
C PRO A 9 -15.80 40.15 -6.89
N ASP A 10 -15.54 39.10 -7.68
CA ASP A 10 -14.82 37.89 -7.28
C ASP A 10 -13.37 38.17 -6.89
N ILE A 11 -12.64 38.99 -7.66
CA ILE A 11 -11.26 39.38 -7.31
C ILE A 11 -11.24 40.21 -6.03
N GLN A 12 -12.22 41.10 -5.87
CA GLN A 12 -12.36 41.87 -4.63
C GLN A 12 -12.59 40.95 -3.42
N MET A 13 -13.48 39.95 -3.55
CA MET A 13 -13.73 38.95 -2.50
C MET A 13 -12.45 38.18 -2.13
N PHE A 14 -11.70 37.71 -3.12
CA PHE A 14 -10.43 37.02 -2.88
C PHE A 14 -9.40 37.88 -2.16
N ARG A 15 -9.28 39.18 -2.53
CA ARG A 15 -8.38 40.11 -1.82
C ARG A 15 -8.76 40.31 -0.35
N HIS A 16 -10.04 40.18 -0.02
CA HIS A 16 -10.53 40.24 1.36
C HIS A 16 -10.55 38.88 2.07
N GLY A 17 -10.01 37.82 1.46
CA GLY A 17 -9.93 36.49 2.07
C GLY A 17 -11.25 35.72 2.04
N PHE A 18 -12.16 36.07 1.13
CA PHE A 18 -13.43 35.41 0.92
C PHE A 18 -13.44 34.58 -0.36
N PHE A 19 -13.97 33.36 -0.26
CA PHE A 19 -14.24 32.47 -1.38
C PHE A 19 -15.76 32.37 -1.60
N PRO A 20 -16.27 32.77 -2.78
CA PRO A 20 -17.70 32.72 -3.04
C PRO A 20 -18.17 31.30 -3.40
N ALA A 21 -19.36 30.92 -2.91
CA ALA A 21 -20.00 29.65 -3.31
C ALA A 21 -20.50 29.65 -4.77
N SER A 22 -20.66 30.83 -5.36
CA SER A 22 -21.01 31.05 -6.76
C SER A 22 -20.41 32.35 -7.26
N PHE A 23 -19.89 32.35 -8.50
CA PHE A 23 -19.20 33.51 -9.07
C PHE A 23 -20.16 34.55 -9.69
N ASN A 24 -21.31 34.13 -10.22
CA ASN A 24 -22.21 35.05 -10.95
C ASN A 24 -23.09 35.88 -10.02
N LYS A 25 -23.64 35.27 -8.96
CA LYS A 25 -24.53 35.90 -7.96
C LYS A 25 -24.24 35.31 -6.58
N PRO A 26 -23.14 35.73 -5.92
CA PRO A 26 -22.73 35.18 -4.64
C PRO A 26 -23.77 35.48 -3.56
N LYS A 27 -24.35 34.43 -2.97
CA LYS A 27 -25.25 34.51 -1.80
C LYS A 27 -24.61 33.95 -0.52
N THR A 28 -23.49 33.24 -0.67
CA THR A 28 -22.76 32.62 0.44
C THR A 28 -21.28 32.79 0.18
N LEU A 29 -20.54 33.21 1.21
CA LEU A 29 -19.10 33.40 1.19
C LEU A 29 -18.48 32.58 2.33
N PHE A 30 -17.31 32.01 2.08
CA PHE A 30 -16.49 31.35 3.09
C PHE A 30 -15.20 32.13 3.28
N THR A 31 -14.70 32.21 4.50
CA THR A 31 -13.34 32.71 4.70
C THR A 31 -12.34 31.64 4.30
N PHE A 32 -11.18 32.03 3.77
CA PHE A 32 -10.09 31.07 3.50
C PHE A 32 -9.71 30.27 4.75
N ARG A 33 -9.79 30.89 5.93
CA ARG A 33 -9.52 30.24 7.22
C ARG A 33 -10.45 29.05 7.49
N VAL A 34 -11.75 29.21 7.25
CA VAL A 34 -12.73 28.12 7.44
C VAL A 34 -12.48 26.99 6.42
N LEU A 35 -12.08 27.33 5.20
CA LEU A 35 -11.75 26.32 4.20
C LEU A 35 -10.48 25.56 4.56
N ASP A 36 -9.43 26.25 4.99
CA ASP A 36 -8.18 25.62 5.45
C ASP A 36 -8.40 24.76 6.70
N ASP A 37 -9.20 25.23 7.66
CA ASP A 37 -9.56 24.47 8.87
C ASP A 37 -10.36 23.21 8.52
N PHE A 38 -11.31 23.29 7.59
CA PHE A 38 -12.02 22.11 7.12
C PHE A 38 -11.08 21.09 6.45
N LEU A 39 -10.13 21.54 5.62
CA LEU A 39 -9.20 20.62 4.97
C LEU A 39 -8.36 19.85 5.98
N LEU A 40 -7.87 20.52 7.02
CA LEU A 40 -7.14 19.87 8.11
C LEU A 40 -8.03 18.91 8.91
N ASP A 41 -9.24 19.32 9.28
CA ASP A 41 -10.19 18.47 10.00
C ASP A 41 -10.61 17.25 9.17
N ASN A 42 -10.64 17.37 7.84
CA ASN A 42 -10.90 16.25 6.94
C ASN A 42 -9.71 15.29 6.81
N LEU A 43 -8.47 15.79 6.86
CA LEU A 43 -7.26 14.95 6.81
C LEU A 43 -7.03 14.23 8.14
N GLU A 44 -7.04 14.97 9.24
CA GLU A 44 -6.68 14.45 10.57
C GLU A 44 -7.82 13.67 11.22
N CYS A 45 -9.05 14.18 11.11
CA CYS A 45 -10.21 13.63 11.82
C CYS A 45 -11.16 12.85 10.89
N SER A 46 -10.88 12.80 9.58
CA SER A 46 -11.80 12.25 8.58
C SER A 46 -13.21 12.86 8.64
N THR A 47 -13.31 14.12 9.08
CA THR A 47 -14.60 14.77 9.31
C THR A 47 -15.37 14.97 8.00
N LEU A 48 -16.63 14.54 7.99
CA LEU A 48 -17.57 14.80 6.89
C LEU A 48 -17.84 16.31 6.79
N ALA A 49 -17.94 16.85 5.58
CA ALA A 49 -18.31 18.26 5.40
C ALA A 49 -19.63 18.61 6.09
N MET A 50 -20.61 17.69 6.12
CA MET A 50 -21.88 17.91 6.84
C MET A 50 -21.69 17.99 8.36
N ASN A 51 -20.76 17.20 8.92
CA ASN A 51 -20.44 17.23 10.35
C ASN A 51 -19.68 18.51 10.69
N TYR A 52 -18.69 18.88 9.87
CA TYR A 52 -17.96 20.14 10.02
C TYR A 52 -18.88 21.35 9.86
N TYR A 53 -19.80 21.30 8.90
CA TYR A 53 -20.81 22.33 8.74
C TYR A 53 -21.74 22.41 9.95
N SER A 54 -22.21 21.27 10.46
CA SER A 54 -23.01 21.22 11.70
C SER A 54 -22.24 21.79 12.90
N LYS A 55 -20.92 21.56 12.97
CA LYS A 55 -20.01 22.18 13.94
C LYS A 55 -19.98 23.70 13.78
N LEU A 56 -19.75 24.22 12.56
CA LEU A 56 -19.77 25.66 12.28
C LEU A 56 -21.11 26.30 12.65
N GLN A 57 -22.23 25.65 12.32
CA GLN A 57 -23.56 26.13 12.67
C GLN A 57 -23.72 26.24 14.18
N ARG A 58 -23.39 25.17 14.92
CA ARG A 58 -23.46 25.17 16.38
C ARG A 58 -22.55 26.22 17.02
N MET A 59 -21.41 26.52 16.42
CA MET A 59 -20.50 27.57 16.87
C MET A 59 -21.01 28.98 16.56
N THR A 60 -21.80 29.16 15.49
CA THR A 60 -22.20 30.50 14.99
C THR A 60 -23.62 30.89 15.44
N SER A 61 -24.59 29.98 15.33
CA SER A 61 -25.96 30.14 15.80
C SER A 61 -26.68 28.78 15.84
N SER A 62 -27.13 28.37 17.03
CA SER A 62 -27.82 27.09 17.24
C SER A 62 -29.23 27.01 16.64
N MET A 63 -29.80 28.12 16.14
CA MET A 63 -31.22 28.22 15.78
C MET A 63 -31.56 28.03 14.30
N PHE A 64 -30.64 28.20 13.34
CA PHE A 64 -31.00 28.22 11.90
C PHE A 64 -30.01 27.44 11.00
N PRO A 65 -30.23 26.13 10.77
CA PRO A 65 -29.23 25.27 10.11
C PRO A 65 -29.40 25.00 8.59
N HIS A 66 -30.07 25.83 7.78
CA HIS A 66 -30.42 25.47 6.39
C HIS A 66 -29.94 26.50 5.36
N LEU A 67 -29.37 26.01 4.24
CA LEU A 67 -28.81 26.70 3.05
C LEU A 67 -27.34 27.10 3.08
N VAL A 68 -26.42 26.14 2.86
CA VAL A 68 -25.06 26.44 2.37
C VAL A 68 -24.49 25.29 1.50
N LEU A 69 -23.82 25.65 0.41
CA LEU A 69 -23.11 24.74 -0.51
C LEU A 69 -21.63 24.57 -0.12
N LEU A 70 -21.32 23.86 0.96
CA LEU A 70 -19.92 23.68 1.42
C LEU A 70 -19.12 22.73 0.50
N MET A 71 -19.71 21.60 0.10
CA MET A 71 -19.01 20.53 -0.63
C MET A 71 -18.32 20.99 -1.93
N ARG A 72 -19.03 21.80 -2.73
CA ARG A 72 -18.48 22.33 -3.99
C ARG A 72 -17.29 23.25 -3.73
N VAL A 73 -17.43 24.16 -2.76
CA VAL A 73 -16.37 25.12 -2.43
C VAL A 73 -15.14 24.41 -1.88
N THR A 74 -15.33 23.40 -1.05
CA THR A 74 -14.21 22.62 -0.50
C THR A 74 -13.50 21.83 -1.58
N GLN A 75 -14.24 21.25 -2.54
CA GLN A 75 -13.66 20.57 -3.70
C GLN A 75 -12.80 21.54 -4.55
N GLN A 76 -13.35 22.72 -4.88
CA GLN A 76 -12.62 23.77 -5.61
C GLN A 76 -11.39 24.27 -4.83
N TRP A 77 -11.52 24.45 -3.52
CA TRP A 77 -10.41 24.90 -2.67
C TRP A 77 -9.28 23.87 -2.62
N ARG A 78 -9.59 22.57 -2.49
CA ARG A 78 -8.60 21.48 -2.58
C ARG A 78 -7.82 21.56 -3.87
N GLN A 79 -8.52 21.72 -5.00
CA GLN A 79 -7.87 21.80 -6.30
C GLN A 79 -6.92 23.00 -6.39
N LEU A 80 -7.33 24.18 -5.93
CA LEU A 80 -6.46 25.37 -5.92
C LEU A 80 -5.23 25.17 -5.03
N LYS A 81 -5.38 24.52 -3.88
CA LYS A 81 -4.27 24.21 -2.98
C LYS A 81 -3.31 23.20 -3.60
N ALA A 82 -3.82 22.16 -4.27
CA ALA A 82 -3.01 21.19 -5.01
C ALA A 82 -2.23 21.86 -6.15
N MET A 83 -2.91 22.61 -7.02
CA MET A 83 -2.27 23.36 -8.11
C MET A 83 -1.18 24.30 -7.60
N LYS A 84 -1.45 25.04 -6.50
CA LYS A 84 -0.45 25.91 -5.88
C LYS A 84 0.73 25.12 -5.34
N TRP A 85 0.48 24.02 -4.64
CA TRP A 85 1.52 23.24 -3.98
C TRP A 85 2.48 22.59 -4.99
N HIS A 86 1.95 22.13 -6.11
CA HIS A 86 2.71 21.51 -7.19
C HIS A 86 3.26 22.51 -8.23
N GLY A 87 3.14 23.82 -7.98
CA GLY A 87 3.73 24.86 -8.83
C GLY A 87 2.93 25.24 -10.08
N PHE A 88 1.71 24.72 -10.25
CA PHE A 88 0.80 25.04 -11.35
C PHE A 88 -0.11 26.24 -11.09
N GLY A 89 -0.07 26.83 -9.89
CA GLY A 89 -0.96 27.95 -9.52
C GLY A 89 -0.72 29.26 -10.28
N HIS A 90 0.47 29.45 -10.87
CA HIS A 90 0.84 30.65 -11.64
C HIS A 90 1.42 30.35 -13.02
N CYS A 91 1.44 29.07 -13.41
CA CYS A 91 1.96 28.65 -14.70
C CYS A 91 0.82 28.58 -15.73
N SER A 92 1.13 28.89 -16.99
CA SER A 92 0.20 28.67 -18.11
C SER A 92 0.08 27.20 -18.52
N ASN A 93 1.04 26.38 -18.08
CA ASN A 93 1.07 24.95 -18.40
C ASN A 93 0.08 24.21 -17.51
N ASN A 94 -0.64 23.26 -18.11
CA ASN A 94 -1.48 22.34 -17.35
C ASN A 94 -0.62 21.18 -16.81
N PRO A 95 -0.96 20.64 -15.63
CA PRO A 95 -0.36 19.42 -15.14
C PRO A 95 -0.67 18.23 -16.06
N ASN A 96 0.29 17.31 -16.17
CA ASN A 96 0.13 16.02 -16.81
C ASN A 96 -0.43 14.98 -15.81
N ALA A 97 -0.61 13.76 -16.32
CA ALA A 97 -0.95 12.58 -15.55
C ALA A 97 -0.01 12.40 -14.34
N GLY A 98 -0.58 12.41 -13.13
CA GLY A 98 0.16 12.22 -11.89
C GLY A 98 0.98 13.42 -11.37
N ASP A 99 1.02 14.56 -12.07
CA ASP A 99 1.84 15.72 -11.67
C ASP A 99 1.38 16.37 -10.35
N LEU A 100 0.12 16.17 -9.95
CA LEU A 100 -0.43 16.63 -8.68
C LEU A 100 -0.32 15.58 -7.57
N ALA A 101 0.53 14.56 -7.71
CA ALA A 101 0.79 13.56 -6.67
C ALA A 101 2.25 13.60 -6.18
N LEU A 102 2.42 13.67 -4.88
CA LEU A 102 3.73 13.56 -4.24
C LEU A 102 4.19 12.11 -4.22
N PHE A 103 5.39 11.83 -4.71
CA PHE A 103 5.98 10.50 -4.65
C PHE A 103 7.06 10.36 -3.56
N CYS A 104 7.57 9.15 -3.37
CA CYS A 104 8.59 8.82 -2.40
C CYS A 104 9.91 9.54 -2.71
N PRO A 105 10.44 10.37 -1.79
CA PRO A 105 11.72 11.07 -2.01
C PRO A 105 12.94 10.13 -1.97
N ALA A 106 12.79 8.91 -1.45
CA ALA A 106 13.88 7.98 -1.20
C ALA A 106 13.94 6.82 -2.21
N CYS A 107 12.89 6.62 -3.02
CA CYS A 107 12.97 5.68 -4.14
C CYS A 107 13.94 6.22 -5.20
N PRO A 108 14.73 5.34 -5.85
CA PRO A 108 15.63 5.75 -6.94
C PRO A 108 14.85 6.41 -8.08
N GLN A 109 15.16 7.66 -8.39
CA GLN A 109 14.53 8.43 -9.45
C GLN A 109 15.62 9.11 -10.29
N PRO A 110 15.97 8.54 -11.45
CA PRO A 110 16.92 9.09 -12.40
C PRO A 110 16.56 10.53 -12.76
N GLY A 111 17.56 11.42 -12.75
CA GLY A 111 17.38 12.85 -13.01
C GLY A 111 16.82 13.67 -11.84
N ILE A 112 16.34 13.03 -10.77
CA ILE A 112 15.81 13.71 -9.57
C ILE A 112 16.74 13.54 -8.38
N ASN A 113 16.89 12.31 -7.90
CA ASN A 113 17.74 11.99 -6.74
C ASN A 113 18.86 10.99 -7.08
N ILE A 114 18.86 10.46 -8.31
CA ILE A 114 19.99 9.73 -8.89
C ILE A 114 20.58 10.59 -10.00
N SER A 115 21.84 10.99 -9.84
CA SER A 115 22.62 11.61 -10.89
C SER A 115 23.39 10.52 -11.62
N LEU A 116 23.12 10.38 -12.92
CA LEU A 116 23.91 9.51 -13.79
C LEU A 116 25.12 10.30 -14.28
N SER A 117 26.32 9.81 -14.03
CA SER A 117 27.54 10.35 -14.61
C SER A 117 28.17 9.33 -15.57
N GLY A 118 28.28 9.68 -16.85
CA GLY A 118 28.91 8.80 -17.86
C GLY A 118 28.10 7.53 -18.15
N ASP A 119 28.79 6.39 -18.22
CA ASP A 119 28.24 5.06 -18.58
C ASP A 119 27.73 4.24 -17.37
N GLU A 120 27.38 4.88 -16.24
CA GLU A 120 26.88 4.15 -15.07
C GLU A 120 25.53 3.49 -15.35
N SER A 121 25.48 2.16 -15.24
CA SER A 121 24.24 1.40 -15.41
C SER A 121 23.43 1.36 -14.10
N LEU A 122 22.10 1.42 -14.24
CA LEU A 122 21.16 1.31 -13.12
C LEU A 122 20.75 -0.15 -12.83
N ASP A 123 21.60 -1.12 -13.22
CA ASP A 123 21.31 -2.55 -13.11
C ASP A 123 21.59 -3.14 -11.71
N ASP A 124 22.15 -2.33 -10.81
CA ASP A 124 22.45 -2.72 -9.43
C ASP A 124 21.17 -2.86 -8.57
N TRP A 125 21.14 -3.84 -7.66
CA TRP A 125 20.02 -4.12 -6.76
C TRP A 125 19.59 -2.91 -5.90
N LYS A 126 20.52 -1.98 -5.65
CA LYS A 126 20.23 -0.75 -4.90
C LYS A 126 19.21 0.15 -5.62
N TYR A 127 19.19 0.13 -6.95
CA TYR A 127 18.25 0.88 -7.79
C TYR A 127 16.93 0.15 -8.02
N THR A 128 16.80 -1.10 -7.55
CA THR A 128 15.58 -1.89 -7.71
C THR A 128 14.38 -1.21 -7.05
N TRP A 129 13.32 -1.04 -7.82
CA TRP A 129 12.02 -0.63 -7.28
C TRP A 129 11.30 -1.80 -6.64
N SER A 130 10.64 -1.55 -5.52
CA SER A 130 9.85 -2.56 -4.81
C SER A 130 8.44 -2.05 -4.67
N PHE A 131 7.51 -2.73 -5.31
CA PHE A 131 6.10 -2.40 -5.34
C PHE A 131 5.30 -3.37 -4.48
N VAL A 132 4.30 -2.87 -3.77
CA VAL A 132 3.22 -3.68 -3.21
C VAL A 132 1.94 -3.34 -3.98
N MET A 133 1.15 -4.36 -4.25
CA MET A 133 -0.08 -4.28 -5.02
C MET A 133 -1.18 -4.95 -4.22
N ASP A 134 -2.31 -4.26 -4.03
CA ASP A 134 -3.45 -4.83 -3.31
C ASP A 134 -4.76 -4.12 -3.68
N ARG A 135 -5.88 -4.69 -3.23
CA ARG A 135 -7.25 -4.22 -3.43
C ARG A 135 -7.89 -3.84 -2.10
N ASN A 136 -8.46 -2.64 -2.05
CA ASN A 136 -9.26 -2.17 -0.93
C ASN A 136 -10.76 -2.19 -1.25
N PHE A 137 -11.47 -3.19 -0.71
CA PHE A 137 -12.91 -3.34 -0.86
C PHE A 137 -13.75 -2.46 0.09
N LYS A 138 -13.13 -1.72 1.01
CA LYS A 138 -13.87 -0.79 1.89
C LYS A 138 -14.09 0.58 1.23
N ALA A 139 -13.39 0.88 0.15
CA ALA A 139 -13.54 2.11 -0.63
C ALA A 139 -14.63 1.97 -1.71
N GLU A 140 -15.80 1.45 -1.34
CA GLU A 140 -16.93 1.28 -2.24
C GLU A 140 -17.47 2.62 -2.73
N HIS A 141 -18.12 2.61 -3.90
CA HIS A 141 -18.77 3.80 -4.44
C HIS A 141 -20.20 3.50 -4.90
N LEU A 142 -21.14 4.35 -4.49
CA LEU A 142 -22.52 4.28 -4.93
C LEU A 142 -22.66 4.89 -6.33
N HIS A 143 -23.66 4.42 -7.08
CA HIS A 143 -23.97 5.05 -8.36
C HIS A 143 -24.37 6.53 -8.18
N PRO A 144 -23.86 7.43 -9.04
CA PRO A 144 -24.26 8.82 -9.02
C PRO A 144 -25.74 8.95 -9.42
N ILE A 145 -26.45 9.85 -8.73
CA ILE A 145 -27.87 10.14 -9.03
C ILE A 145 -28.01 10.82 -10.41
N LYS A 146 -27.02 11.62 -10.81
CA LYS A 146 -27.00 12.39 -12.06
C LYS A 146 -25.62 12.32 -12.75
N PRO A 147 -25.28 11.18 -13.39
CA PRO A 147 -23.96 10.98 -13.99
C PRO A 147 -23.58 12.00 -15.07
N PHE A 148 -24.57 12.58 -15.77
CA PHE A 148 -24.33 13.55 -16.85
C PHE A 148 -23.99 14.96 -16.35
N ASP A 149 -24.22 15.27 -15.07
CA ASP A 149 -23.97 16.59 -14.48
C ASP A 149 -22.62 16.64 -13.72
N GLU A 150 -21.80 15.59 -13.83
CA GLU A 150 -20.54 15.50 -13.09
C GLU A 150 -19.44 16.39 -13.66
N VAL A 151 -18.76 17.11 -12.77
CA VAL A 151 -17.66 18.03 -13.13
C VAL A 151 -16.36 17.49 -12.55
N TRP A 152 -15.38 17.31 -13.43
CA TRP A 152 -14.03 16.86 -13.09
C TRP A 152 -13.10 18.07 -12.97
N LEU A 153 -12.40 18.19 -11.85
CA LEU A 153 -11.39 19.24 -11.65
C LEU A 153 -9.97 18.70 -11.86
N SER A 154 -9.73 17.43 -11.58
CA SER A 154 -8.39 16.83 -11.69
C SER A 154 -8.36 15.36 -12.10
N ASP A 155 -9.10 15.02 -13.16
CA ASP A 155 -9.13 13.65 -13.69
C ASP A 155 -7.73 13.17 -14.11
N GLY A 156 -7.22 12.13 -13.45
CA GLY A 156 -5.90 11.57 -13.75
C GLY A 156 -4.72 12.42 -13.30
N LEU A 157 -4.91 13.57 -12.64
CA LEU A 157 -3.77 14.44 -12.30
C LEU A 157 -3.06 14.00 -11.01
N GLY A 158 -3.68 13.14 -10.19
CA GLY A 158 -3.17 12.69 -8.90
C GLY A 158 -2.73 11.22 -8.90
N PHE A 159 -3.16 10.47 -7.89
CA PHE A 159 -2.90 9.03 -7.79
C PHE A 159 -3.92 8.21 -8.57
N MET A 160 -5.17 8.66 -8.61
CA MET A 160 -6.24 8.02 -9.37
C MET A 160 -6.00 8.17 -10.87
N VAL A 161 -6.14 7.08 -11.63
CA VAL A 161 -5.96 7.08 -13.09
C VAL A 161 -7.07 7.87 -13.80
N GLY A 162 -6.70 8.49 -14.91
CA GLY A 162 -7.61 9.22 -15.79
C GLY A 162 -8.72 8.33 -16.37
N LYS A 163 -9.94 8.86 -16.47
CA LYS A 163 -11.12 8.04 -16.79
C LYS A 163 -11.12 7.48 -18.22
N ASP A 164 -10.68 8.24 -19.21
CA ASP A 164 -10.99 7.95 -20.62
C ASP A 164 -10.13 6.78 -21.12
N ARG A 165 -8.80 6.87 -20.98
CA ARG A 165 -7.88 5.76 -21.33
C ARG A 165 -8.20 4.49 -20.54
N TYR A 166 -8.46 4.64 -19.24
CA TYR A 166 -8.79 3.51 -18.37
C TYR A 166 -10.11 2.84 -18.76
N LYS A 167 -11.18 3.60 -19.05
CA LYS A 167 -12.47 3.04 -19.49
C LYS A 167 -12.33 2.28 -20.82
N THR A 168 -11.59 2.81 -21.77
CA THR A 168 -11.37 2.13 -23.06
C THR A 168 -10.63 0.80 -22.85
N HIS A 169 -9.60 0.78 -22.00
CA HIS A 169 -8.93 -0.45 -21.60
C HIS A 169 -9.90 -1.47 -21.01
N LEU A 170 -10.80 -1.06 -20.10
CA LEU A 170 -11.78 -1.97 -19.49
C LEU A 170 -12.78 -2.59 -20.47
N VAL A 171 -13.09 -1.90 -21.57
CA VAL A 171 -14.01 -2.38 -22.61
C VAL A 171 -13.35 -3.45 -23.47
N GLU A 172 -12.09 -3.27 -23.83
CA GLU A 172 -11.36 -4.21 -24.69
C GLU A 172 -10.85 -5.44 -23.93
N ALA A 173 -10.52 -5.27 -22.65
CA ALA A 173 -9.91 -6.31 -21.85
C ALA A 173 -10.89 -7.49 -21.65
N ALA A 174 -10.49 -8.69 -22.07
CA ALA A 174 -11.26 -9.92 -21.94
C ALA A 174 -11.07 -10.56 -20.56
N ASP A 175 -12.15 -10.76 -19.80
CA ASP A 175 -12.08 -11.28 -18.42
C ASP A 175 -11.86 -12.80 -18.44
N THR A 176 -10.62 -13.25 -18.35
CA THR A 176 -10.29 -14.68 -18.28
C THR A 176 -10.43 -15.17 -16.84
N LEU A 177 -11.53 -15.88 -16.55
CA LEU A 177 -11.72 -16.58 -15.28
C LEU A 177 -10.80 -17.81 -15.23
N GLU A 178 -9.63 -17.65 -14.60
CA GLU A 178 -8.71 -18.75 -14.42
C GLU A 178 -8.93 -19.48 -13.09
N LYS A 179 -8.94 -20.81 -13.15
CA LYS A 179 -9.00 -21.66 -11.96
C LYS A 179 -7.63 -21.67 -11.28
N SER A 180 -7.59 -21.23 -10.03
CA SER A 180 -6.38 -21.23 -9.23
C SER A 180 -5.83 -22.65 -9.03
N SER A 181 -4.55 -22.86 -9.32
CA SER A 181 -3.84 -24.12 -9.04
C SER A 181 -3.26 -24.18 -7.61
N CYS A 182 -3.49 -23.16 -6.78
CA CYS A 182 -2.96 -23.01 -5.42
C CYS A 182 -4.10 -23.01 -4.40
N ASN A 183 -3.83 -23.50 -3.19
CA ASN A 183 -4.82 -23.62 -2.12
C ASN A 183 -5.46 -22.27 -1.74
N ASN A 184 -6.78 -22.30 -1.51
CA ASN A 184 -7.53 -21.37 -0.67
C ASN A 184 -7.54 -19.87 -1.06
N HIS A 185 -7.80 -19.54 -2.33
CA HIS A 185 -8.07 -18.15 -2.75
C HIS A 185 -9.53 -17.72 -2.48
N ARG A 186 -9.95 -17.78 -1.21
CA ARG A 186 -11.27 -17.28 -0.79
C ARG A 186 -11.44 -15.78 -1.11
N ALA A 187 -10.34 -15.02 -1.10
CA ALA A 187 -10.30 -13.61 -1.47
C ALA A 187 -10.70 -13.34 -2.93
N VAL A 188 -10.21 -14.15 -3.89
CA VAL A 188 -10.58 -14.03 -5.31
C VAL A 188 -12.04 -14.43 -5.51
N ASN A 189 -12.48 -15.51 -4.85
CA ASN A 189 -13.84 -16.01 -4.99
C ASN A 189 -14.90 -15.09 -4.33
N GLN A 190 -14.57 -14.39 -3.24
CA GLN A 190 -15.47 -13.39 -2.62
C GLN A 190 -15.49 -12.05 -3.38
N ALA A 191 -14.36 -11.64 -3.95
CA ALA A 191 -14.26 -10.40 -4.74
C ALA A 191 -15.13 -10.41 -6.02
N ASN A 192 -15.49 -11.60 -6.51
CA ASN A 192 -16.27 -11.79 -7.73
C ASN A 192 -17.79 -11.83 -7.48
N ALA A 193 -18.26 -11.60 -6.25
CA ALA A 193 -19.69 -11.48 -5.97
C ALA A 193 -20.21 -10.14 -6.53
N ALA A 194 -20.96 -10.18 -7.63
CA ALA A 194 -21.56 -9.00 -8.22
C ALA A 194 -22.52 -8.32 -7.22
N GLN A 195 -22.28 -7.05 -6.92
CA GLN A 195 -23.21 -6.21 -6.15
C GLN A 195 -23.86 -5.19 -7.09
N HIS A 196 -25.10 -5.45 -7.50
CA HIS A 196 -25.87 -4.61 -8.44
C HIS A 196 -26.17 -3.17 -7.98
N LYS A 197 -25.67 -2.73 -6.81
CA LYS A 197 -25.99 -1.44 -6.20
C LYS A 197 -24.81 -0.45 -6.17
N LEU A 198 -23.61 -0.88 -6.58
CA LEU A 198 -22.39 -0.08 -6.49
C LEU A 198 -21.86 0.27 -7.89
N GLU A 199 -21.40 1.50 -8.09
CA GLU A 199 -20.60 1.85 -9.27
C GLU A 199 -19.26 1.13 -9.22
N SER A 200 -18.70 0.98 -8.02
CA SER A 200 -17.48 0.22 -7.80
C SER A 200 -17.44 -0.45 -6.44
N THR A 201 -16.80 -1.61 -6.40
CA THR A 201 -16.65 -2.44 -5.19
C THR A 201 -15.42 -2.08 -4.37
N GLY A 202 -14.68 -1.03 -4.75
CA GLY A 202 -13.45 -0.65 -4.08
C GLY A 202 -12.47 0.07 -4.99
N ILE A 203 -11.24 0.22 -4.49
CA ILE A 203 -10.09 0.71 -5.27
C ILE A 203 -8.94 -0.29 -5.16
N ARG A 204 -8.00 -0.23 -6.09
CA ARG A 204 -6.73 -0.96 -6.03
C ARG A 204 -5.62 -0.08 -6.54
N GLY A 205 -4.39 -0.47 -6.26
CA GLY A 205 -3.27 0.14 -6.96
C GLY A 205 -1.94 -0.30 -6.40
N VAL A 206 -0.96 0.57 -6.59
CA VAL A 206 0.44 0.26 -6.32
C VAL A 206 1.03 1.27 -5.33
N ALA A 207 1.81 0.76 -4.40
CA ALA A 207 2.61 1.57 -3.49
C ALA A 207 4.06 1.08 -3.44
N CYS A 208 4.97 1.95 -3.02
CA CYS A 208 6.33 1.59 -2.69
C CYS A 208 6.37 0.69 -1.44
N ALA A 209 6.88 -0.52 -1.57
CA ALA A 209 7.04 -1.48 -0.47
C ALA A 209 8.08 -1.03 0.57
N ARG A 210 9.11 -0.28 0.17
CA ARG A 210 10.23 0.15 1.06
C ARG A 210 9.86 1.27 2.01
N HIS A 211 9.08 2.23 1.50
CA HIS A 211 8.84 3.53 2.12
C HIS A 211 7.36 3.85 2.29
N SER A 212 6.48 2.93 1.91
CA SER A 212 5.05 3.01 2.14
C SER A 212 4.37 4.18 1.40
N CYS A 213 4.93 4.70 0.30
CA CYS A 213 4.30 5.79 -0.45
C CYS A 213 3.44 5.25 -1.59
N PHE A 214 2.23 5.77 -1.77
CA PHE A 214 1.43 5.51 -2.97
C PHE A 214 2.18 5.98 -4.22
N VAL A 215 2.07 5.24 -5.33
CA VAL A 215 2.71 5.64 -6.60
C VAL A 215 1.73 6.54 -7.38
N PRO A 216 2.17 7.68 -7.93
CA PRO A 216 1.34 8.54 -8.78
C PRO A 216 0.68 7.80 -9.94
N HIS A 217 -0.52 8.22 -10.33
CA HIS A 217 -1.28 7.67 -11.44
C HIS A 217 -1.38 6.13 -11.45
N SER A 218 -1.39 5.47 -10.28
CA SER A 218 -1.41 3.99 -10.20
C SER A 218 -2.61 3.44 -9.42
N MET A 219 -3.60 4.28 -9.12
CA MET A 219 -4.81 3.89 -8.40
C MET A 219 -6.01 3.76 -9.33
N CYS A 220 -6.58 2.56 -9.35
CA CYS A 220 -7.68 2.18 -10.22
C CYS A 220 -8.92 1.83 -9.40
N ILE A 221 -10.09 2.25 -9.88
CA ILE A 221 -11.37 1.80 -9.33
C ILE A 221 -11.56 0.31 -9.65
N ILE A 222 -12.04 -0.49 -8.70
CA ILE A 222 -12.33 -1.92 -8.90
C ILE A 222 -13.65 -2.07 -9.66
N CYS A 223 -13.53 -2.67 -10.85
CA CYS A 223 -14.65 -3.10 -11.68
C CYS A 223 -14.44 -4.53 -12.17
N ARG A 224 -13.20 -4.91 -12.55
CA ARG A 224 -12.80 -6.24 -13.04
C ARG A 224 -11.42 -6.68 -12.54
N GLN A 225 -11.00 -7.91 -12.85
CA GLN A 225 -9.72 -8.50 -12.41
C GLN A 225 -8.49 -7.78 -13.02
N MET A 226 -8.57 -7.37 -14.29
CA MET A 226 -7.47 -6.79 -15.10
C MET A 226 -7.01 -5.38 -14.68
N ASN A 227 -7.72 -4.75 -13.75
CA ASN A 227 -7.40 -3.41 -13.27
C ASN A 227 -6.02 -3.32 -12.59
N MET A 228 -5.40 -4.45 -12.21
CA MET A 228 -4.06 -4.44 -11.62
C MET A 228 -2.96 -4.28 -12.68
N ASP A 229 -3.17 -4.79 -13.89
CA ASP A 229 -2.20 -4.67 -14.99
C ASP A 229 -2.01 -3.22 -15.36
N TYR A 230 -3.13 -2.49 -15.49
CA TYR A 230 -3.15 -1.05 -15.72
C TYR A 230 -2.38 -0.30 -14.61
N ALA A 231 -2.72 -0.55 -13.35
CA ALA A 231 -2.07 0.07 -12.20
C ALA A 231 -0.56 -0.16 -12.16
N LEU A 232 -0.11 -1.39 -12.43
CA LEU A 232 1.32 -1.73 -12.47
C LEU A 232 2.03 -1.10 -13.67
N CYS A 233 1.42 -1.11 -14.85
CA CYS A 233 1.99 -0.47 -16.06
C CYS A 233 2.19 1.02 -15.86
N GLU A 234 1.21 1.73 -15.31
CA GLU A 234 1.35 3.16 -14.97
C GLU A 234 2.43 3.38 -13.89
N ALA A 235 2.46 2.53 -12.86
CA ALA A 235 3.45 2.64 -11.79
C ALA A 235 4.90 2.48 -12.28
N VAL A 236 5.16 1.58 -13.25
CA VAL A 236 6.50 1.38 -13.80
C VAL A 236 6.92 2.45 -14.82
N GLN A 237 6.00 3.28 -15.29
CA GLN A 237 6.31 4.43 -16.15
C GLN A 237 6.72 5.66 -15.33
N HIS A 238 6.41 5.70 -14.03
CA HIS A 238 6.69 6.85 -13.18
C HIS A 238 8.17 6.94 -12.78
N ASN A 239 8.95 7.82 -13.43
CA ASN A 239 10.34 8.14 -13.06
C ASN A 239 11.28 6.92 -12.93
N MET A 240 11.08 5.90 -13.77
CA MET A 240 11.88 4.66 -13.78
C MET A 240 12.77 4.52 -15.02
N GLU A 241 13.00 5.60 -15.78
CA GLU A 241 13.82 5.56 -16.99
C GLU A 241 15.23 4.98 -16.71
N GLY A 242 15.62 3.94 -17.44
CA GLY A 242 16.89 3.24 -17.28
C GLY A 242 16.94 2.22 -16.13
N ILE A 243 15.93 2.13 -15.27
CA ILE A 243 15.86 1.09 -14.23
C ILE A 243 15.43 -0.23 -14.84
N THR A 244 16.28 -1.25 -14.73
CA THR A 244 16.09 -2.58 -15.35
C THR A 244 15.46 -3.60 -14.41
N ARG A 245 15.30 -3.28 -13.12
CA ARG A 245 14.87 -4.26 -12.10
C ARG A 245 13.78 -3.74 -11.18
N ALA A 246 12.68 -4.49 -11.07
CA ALA A 246 11.61 -4.26 -10.11
C ALA A 246 11.19 -5.56 -9.40
N VAL A 247 10.69 -5.42 -8.18
CA VAL A 247 10.12 -6.52 -7.38
C VAL A 247 8.69 -6.14 -7.05
N THR A 248 7.74 -7.04 -7.29
CA THR A 248 6.33 -6.80 -6.97
C THR A 248 5.90 -7.73 -5.84
N PHE A 249 5.12 -7.22 -4.89
CA PHE A 249 4.46 -8.00 -3.85
C PHE A 249 2.96 -7.98 -4.11
N TYR A 250 2.37 -9.15 -4.30
CA TYR A 250 0.93 -9.33 -4.44
C TYR A 250 0.54 -10.71 -3.94
N ASP A 251 -0.57 -10.81 -3.21
CA ASP A 251 -1.06 -12.08 -2.65
C ASP A 251 -1.10 -13.19 -3.68
N ILE A 252 -1.53 -12.88 -4.90
CA ILE A 252 -1.72 -13.86 -5.96
C ILE A 252 -0.56 -13.89 -6.97
N ASN A 253 0.63 -13.40 -6.61
CA ASN A 253 1.77 -13.36 -7.55
C ASN A 253 2.21 -14.74 -8.08
N CYS A 254 1.89 -15.84 -7.37
CA CYS A 254 2.10 -17.19 -7.88
C CYS A 254 1.21 -17.57 -9.09
N GLN A 255 0.19 -16.76 -9.40
CA GLN A 255 -0.72 -16.90 -10.54
C GLN A 255 -0.61 -15.70 -11.47
N TYR A 256 -0.74 -14.50 -10.91
CA TYR A 256 -0.76 -13.24 -11.63
C TYR A 256 0.44 -13.06 -12.58
N ASN A 257 1.67 -13.25 -12.08
CA ASN A 257 2.87 -12.97 -12.87
C ASN A 257 3.06 -13.92 -14.06
N LYS A 258 2.44 -15.10 -14.07
CA LYS A 258 2.56 -16.07 -15.19
C LYS A 258 1.98 -15.53 -16.49
N HIS A 259 0.91 -14.74 -16.38
CA HIS A 259 0.14 -14.25 -17.51
C HIS A 259 0.33 -12.76 -17.77
N PHE A 260 0.91 -12.02 -16.80
CA PHE A 260 1.04 -10.57 -16.87
C PHE A 260 1.72 -10.08 -18.16
N ARG A 261 2.88 -10.64 -18.55
CA ARG A 261 3.57 -10.23 -19.79
C ARG A 261 2.69 -10.45 -21.03
N VAL A 262 2.09 -11.63 -21.14
CA VAL A 262 1.21 -11.98 -22.27
C VAL A 262 0.00 -11.05 -22.34
N GLN A 263 -0.59 -10.70 -21.19
CA GLN A 263 -1.73 -9.79 -21.12
C GLN A 263 -1.36 -8.36 -21.52
N VAL A 264 -0.18 -7.89 -21.13
CA VAL A 264 0.35 -6.58 -21.55
C VAL A 264 0.61 -6.57 -23.06
N ASP A 265 1.31 -7.58 -23.59
CA ASP A 265 1.66 -7.66 -25.01
C ASP A 265 0.42 -7.77 -25.93
N GLN A 266 -0.70 -8.29 -25.42
CA GLN A 266 -1.96 -8.39 -26.14
C GLN A 266 -2.81 -7.12 -26.05
N SER A 267 -2.48 -6.18 -25.17
CA SER A 267 -3.24 -4.95 -24.96
C SER A 267 -2.69 -3.79 -25.77
N GLN A 268 -3.58 -2.98 -26.36
CA GLN A 268 -3.19 -1.74 -27.04
C GLN A 268 -3.00 -0.55 -26.08
N PHE A 269 -3.39 -0.71 -24.80
CA PHE A 269 -3.39 0.38 -23.81
C PHE A 269 -2.38 0.21 -22.68
N LEU A 270 -1.80 -0.99 -22.54
CA LEU A 270 -0.79 -1.28 -21.55
C LEU A 270 0.59 -1.18 -22.19
N GLU A 271 1.46 -0.41 -21.56
CA GLU A 271 2.83 -0.21 -22.01
C GLU A 271 3.76 -0.58 -20.87
N MET A 272 4.80 -1.34 -21.20
CA MET A 272 5.82 -1.78 -20.26
C MET A 272 7.21 -1.49 -20.82
N VAL A 273 8.12 -1.13 -19.93
CA VAL A 273 9.53 -0.95 -20.26
C VAL A 273 10.12 -2.31 -20.67
N LEU A 274 10.57 -2.42 -21.92
CA LEU A 274 11.05 -3.68 -22.52
C LEU A 274 12.16 -4.37 -21.71
N GLU A 275 13.08 -3.59 -21.15
CA GLU A 275 14.24 -4.10 -20.39
C GLU A 275 13.93 -4.36 -18.90
N LEU A 276 12.71 -4.05 -18.44
CA LEU A 276 12.36 -4.17 -17.03
C LEU A 276 12.07 -5.63 -16.65
N THR A 277 12.94 -6.16 -15.81
CA THR A 277 12.79 -7.45 -15.17
C THR A 277 11.95 -7.31 -13.90
N ILE A 278 10.77 -7.96 -13.87
CA ILE A 278 9.90 -8.00 -12.69
C ILE A 278 10.05 -9.33 -11.96
N ILE A 279 10.45 -9.25 -10.70
CA ILE A 279 10.58 -10.41 -9.80
C ILE A 279 9.32 -10.49 -8.94
N PRO A 280 8.53 -11.57 -9.03
CA PRO A 280 7.33 -11.73 -8.22
C PRO A 280 7.67 -12.16 -6.79
N GLY A 281 7.06 -11.49 -5.83
CA GLY A 281 7.06 -11.84 -4.40
C GLY A 281 5.64 -11.92 -3.83
N ILE A 282 5.47 -12.65 -2.74
CA ILE A 282 4.23 -12.67 -1.93
C ILE A 282 4.59 -12.15 -0.55
N GLY A 283 3.69 -11.35 0.03
CA GLY A 283 3.86 -10.82 1.39
C GLY A 283 4.11 -11.94 2.39
N LEU A 284 4.95 -11.67 3.40
CA LEU A 284 5.45 -12.66 4.34
C LEU A 284 4.32 -13.30 5.17
N TRP A 285 3.24 -12.56 5.47
CA TRP A 285 2.08 -13.14 6.16
C TRP A 285 1.21 -13.94 5.21
N HIS A 286 1.04 -13.46 3.98
CA HIS A 286 0.19 -14.10 2.99
C HIS A 286 0.78 -15.40 2.44
N VAL A 287 2.11 -15.48 2.25
CA VAL A 287 2.75 -16.65 1.63
C VAL A 287 2.50 -17.95 2.41
N HIS A 288 2.31 -17.88 3.73
CA HIS A 288 2.00 -19.04 4.57
C HIS A 288 0.60 -19.64 4.32
N ARG A 289 -0.30 -18.91 3.65
CA ARG A 289 -1.62 -19.42 3.25
C ARG A 289 -1.61 -20.09 1.88
N HIS A 290 -0.49 -20.07 1.18
CA HIS A 290 -0.30 -20.74 -0.10
C HIS A 290 0.17 -22.19 0.11
N GLN A 291 0.29 -22.95 -0.98
CA GLN A 291 0.97 -24.24 -0.96
C GLN A 291 2.45 -24.09 -0.60
N ASP A 292 3.05 -25.12 0.00
CA ASP A 292 4.42 -25.05 0.55
C ASP A 292 5.48 -24.64 -0.48
N SER A 293 5.33 -25.03 -1.75
CA SER A 293 6.25 -24.63 -2.80
C SER A 293 6.23 -23.12 -3.09
N CYS A 294 5.13 -22.41 -2.80
CA CYS A 294 5.10 -20.95 -2.94
C CYS A 294 6.03 -20.24 -1.95
N TYR A 295 6.32 -20.85 -0.80
CA TYR A 295 7.18 -20.25 0.21
C TYR A 295 8.58 -19.95 -0.33
N VAL A 296 9.29 -20.97 -0.80
CA VAL A 296 10.66 -20.80 -1.32
C VAL A 296 10.71 -20.02 -2.64
N ARG A 297 9.63 -20.09 -3.43
CA ARG A 297 9.55 -19.42 -4.73
C ARG A 297 9.30 -17.92 -4.63
N TYR A 298 8.49 -17.47 -3.67
CA TYR A 298 7.96 -16.09 -3.67
C TYR A 298 8.15 -15.32 -2.35
N VAL A 299 8.60 -15.94 -1.25
CA VAL A 299 8.87 -15.15 -0.02
C VAL A 299 9.99 -14.14 -0.25
N SER A 300 9.81 -12.94 0.32
CA SER A 300 10.78 -11.84 0.21
C SER A 300 12.18 -12.23 0.67
N ASN A 301 12.30 -13.02 1.73
CA ASN A 301 13.59 -13.41 2.33
C ASN A 301 14.55 -14.13 1.37
N PHE A 302 14.03 -14.77 0.31
CA PHE A 302 14.88 -15.43 -0.68
C PHE A 302 15.15 -14.55 -1.90
N ILE A 303 14.55 -13.36 -2.04
CA ILE A 303 14.79 -12.46 -3.17
C ILE A 303 16.07 -11.66 -2.93
N GLU A 304 17.07 -11.85 -3.79
CA GLU A 304 18.35 -11.18 -3.66
C GLU A 304 18.20 -9.64 -3.75
N GLY A 305 18.93 -8.91 -2.91
CA GLY A 305 18.96 -7.44 -2.97
C GLY A 305 17.66 -6.72 -2.59
N ILE A 306 16.65 -7.43 -2.06
CA ILE A 306 15.38 -6.80 -1.62
C ILE A 306 15.48 -6.14 -0.25
N GLY A 307 16.41 -6.60 0.60
CA GLY A 307 16.53 -6.18 1.99
C GLY A 307 15.46 -6.81 2.90
N GLN A 308 15.22 -6.22 4.07
CA GLN A 308 14.14 -6.67 4.96
C GLN A 308 12.83 -5.94 4.62
N ILE A 309 12.02 -6.58 3.77
CA ILE A 309 10.69 -6.11 3.38
C ILE A 309 9.71 -7.26 3.60
N ASP A 310 8.62 -7.00 4.32
CA ASP A 310 7.55 -7.98 4.53
C ASP A 310 6.58 -8.06 3.34
N GLY A 311 6.40 -6.96 2.59
CA GLY A 311 5.48 -6.89 1.46
C GLY A 311 4.03 -6.61 1.88
N GLU A 312 3.80 -6.11 3.10
CA GLU A 312 2.49 -6.07 3.79
C GLU A 312 2.06 -4.62 4.13
N ILE A 313 2.64 -3.66 3.42
CA ILE A 313 2.49 -2.24 3.75
C ILE A 313 1.20 -1.63 3.19
N MET A 314 0.57 -2.31 2.24
CA MET A 314 -0.62 -1.81 1.54
C MET A 314 -1.84 -1.83 2.45
N GLU A 315 -1.95 -2.82 3.33
CA GLU A 315 -2.99 -2.95 4.36
C GLU A 315 -2.91 -1.80 5.37
N THR A 316 -1.70 -1.38 5.72
CA THR A 316 -1.48 -0.21 6.59
C THR A 316 -1.93 1.08 5.92
N LEU A 317 -1.62 1.21 4.62
CA LEU A 317 -2.09 2.33 3.80
C LEU A 317 -3.61 2.37 3.68
N TRP A 318 -4.23 1.23 3.45
CA TRP A 318 -5.69 1.09 3.42
C TRP A 318 -6.31 1.40 4.76
N SER A 319 -5.72 1.00 5.87
CA SER A 319 -6.24 1.32 7.22
C SER A 319 -6.48 2.82 7.38
N CYS A 320 -5.51 3.65 6.98
CA CYS A 320 -5.64 5.11 7.01
C CYS A 320 -6.73 5.59 6.05
N LEU A 321 -6.72 5.13 4.80
CA LEU A 321 -7.70 5.57 3.79
C LEU A 321 -9.14 5.13 4.12
N ASN A 322 -9.30 4.02 4.83
CA ASN A 322 -10.60 3.49 5.23
C ASN A 322 -11.34 4.37 6.24
N LEU A 323 -10.65 5.31 6.90
CA LEU A 323 -11.29 6.29 7.76
C LEU A 323 -12.15 7.26 6.94
N ILE A 324 -11.72 7.62 5.72
CA ILE A 324 -12.46 8.53 4.82
C ILE A 324 -13.38 7.78 3.85
N SER A 325 -13.16 6.49 3.58
CA SER A 325 -13.94 5.73 2.60
C SER A 325 -15.47 5.84 2.78
N PRO A 326 -16.05 5.72 4.00
CA PRO A 326 -17.48 5.89 4.19
C PRO A 326 -17.99 7.30 3.84
N ALA A 327 -17.16 8.32 4.05
CA ALA A 327 -17.46 9.70 3.68
C ALA A 327 -17.51 9.88 2.16
N ALA A 328 -16.59 9.20 1.47
CA ALA A 328 -16.37 9.33 0.04
C ALA A 328 -17.37 8.48 -0.77
N GLN A 329 -17.97 7.45 -0.15
CA GLN A 329 -18.86 6.49 -0.80
C GLN A 329 -20.05 7.12 -1.53
N GLY A 330 -20.65 8.18 -0.96
CA GLY A 330 -21.80 8.89 -1.53
C GLY A 330 -21.48 10.19 -2.27
N MET A 331 -20.19 10.49 -2.50
CA MET A 331 -19.79 11.65 -3.31
C MET A 331 -20.11 11.38 -4.79
N SER A 332 -20.02 12.40 -5.66
CA SER A 332 -19.97 12.15 -7.11
C SER A 332 -18.65 11.46 -7.47
N SER A 333 -18.59 10.77 -8.60
CA SER A 333 -17.40 10.00 -9.01
C SER A 333 -16.13 10.86 -9.10
N PRO A 334 -16.15 12.11 -9.65
CA PRO A 334 -15.00 13.00 -9.62
C PRO A 334 -14.61 13.39 -8.18
N HIS A 335 -15.58 13.79 -7.37
CA HIS A 335 -15.30 14.29 -6.02
C HIS A 335 -14.76 13.19 -5.11
N GLN A 336 -15.22 11.94 -5.27
CA GLN A 336 -14.65 10.80 -4.56
C GLN A 336 -13.16 10.65 -4.89
N LYS A 337 -12.81 10.57 -6.19
CA LYS A 337 -11.43 10.40 -6.64
C LYS A 337 -10.54 11.54 -6.15
N GLU A 338 -10.99 12.79 -6.30
CA GLU A 338 -10.26 13.99 -5.86
C GLU A 338 -10.08 14.02 -4.33
N CYS A 339 -11.06 13.52 -3.57
CA CYS A 339 -10.95 13.35 -2.12
C CYS A 339 -9.90 12.29 -1.75
N LEU A 340 -9.90 11.14 -2.43
CA LEU A 340 -8.92 10.08 -2.22
C LEU A 340 -7.50 10.54 -2.61
N ASP A 341 -7.35 11.25 -3.74
CA ASP A 341 -6.08 11.85 -4.16
C ASP A 341 -5.51 12.78 -3.10
N TYR A 342 -6.36 13.62 -2.51
CA TYR A 342 -5.97 14.54 -1.45
C TYR A 342 -5.46 13.80 -0.20
N GLN A 343 -6.13 12.72 0.20
CA GLN A 343 -5.79 11.90 1.36
C GLN A 343 -4.49 11.09 1.13
N MET A 344 -4.30 10.58 -0.07
CA MET A 344 -3.05 9.90 -0.46
C MET A 344 -1.87 10.87 -0.51
N ASN A 345 -2.08 12.10 -0.98
CA ASN A 345 -1.06 13.15 -0.99
C ASN A 345 -0.59 13.50 0.42
N ASP A 346 -1.53 13.68 1.34
CA ASP A 346 -1.20 13.95 2.74
C ASP A 346 -0.42 12.79 3.38
N SER A 347 -0.83 11.54 3.13
CA SER A 347 -0.09 10.35 3.57
C SER A 347 1.35 10.34 3.06
N ASN A 348 1.54 10.61 1.77
CA ASN A 348 2.86 10.66 1.14
C ASN A 348 3.70 11.84 1.65
N PHE A 349 3.09 13.00 1.88
CA PHE A 349 3.75 14.16 2.46
C PHE A 349 4.23 13.89 3.89
N CYS A 350 3.37 13.35 4.75
CA CYS A 350 3.73 12.95 6.11
C CYS A 350 4.92 11.98 6.14
N LYS A 351 4.98 11.04 5.18
CA LYS A 351 6.13 10.14 5.01
C LYS A 351 7.37 10.85 4.53
N MET A 352 7.22 11.78 3.58
CA MET A 352 8.31 12.58 3.05
C MET A 352 9.00 13.39 4.15
N ILE A 353 8.24 14.12 4.98
CA ILE A 353 8.80 14.92 6.08
C ILE A 353 9.47 14.05 7.15
N CYS A 354 8.95 12.85 7.39
CA CYS A 354 9.51 11.91 8.37
C CYS A 354 10.66 11.05 7.81
N MET A 355 10.93 11.12 6.50
CA MET A 355 11.79 10.17 5.80
C MET A 355 13.19 10.10 6.40
N LYS A 356 13.81 11.27 6.67
CA LYS A 356 15.14 11.34 7.28
C LYS A 356 15.20 10.57 8.60
N ARG A 357 14.23 10.78 9.48
CA ARG A 357 14.17 10.13 10.80
C ARG A 357 14.01 8.62 10.64
N THR A 358 13.10 8.19 9.76
CA THR A 358 12.84 6.77 9.48
C THR A 358 14.07 6.07 8.92
N LEU A 359 14.74 6.66 7.92
CA LEU A 359 15.95 6.09 7.32
C LEU A 359 17.11 6.01 8.31
N CYS A 360 17.34 7.05 9.12
CA CYS A 360 18.37 7.00 10.17
C CYS A 360 18.09 5.91 11.20
N HIS A 361 16.82 5.68 11.57
CA HIS A 361 16.45 4.62 12.48
C HIS A 361 16.67 3.24 11.86
N LYS A 362 16.15 3.01 10.65
CA LYS A 362 16.33 1.76 9.89
C LYS A 362 17.80 1.43 9.68
N TYR A 363 18.66 2.42 9.39
CA TYR A 363 20.10 2.23 9.24
C TYR A 363 20.77 1.74 10.53
N LYS A 364 20.43 2.31 11.69
CA LYS A 364 20.97 1.86 12.98
C LYS A 364 20.53 0.43 13.29
N GLN A 365 19.25 0.10 13.05
CA GLN A 365 18.75 -1.26 13.20
C GLN A 365 19.47 -2.24 12.27
N ALA A 366 19.65 -1.88 11.00
CA ALA A 366 20.37 -2.70 10.04
C ALA A 366 21.84 -2.94 10.46
N LYS A 367 22.55 -1.91 10.94
CA LYS A 367 23.91 -2.04 11.46
C LYS A 367 24.01 -3.02 12.62
N ASN A 368 23.08 -2.94 13.58
CA ASN A 368 23.05 -3.86 14.71
C ASN A 368 22.73 -5.28 14.23
N GLY A 369 21.76 -5.42 13.32
CA GLY A 369 21.37 -6.70 12.73
C GLY A 369 22.49 -7.38 11.96
N ILE A 370 23.36 -6.63 11.28
CA ILE A 370 24.55 -7.19 10.59
C ILE A 370 25.44 -7.93 11.59
N ALA A 371 25.79 -7.32 12.73
CA ALA A 371 26.67 -7.94 13.70
C ALA A 371 26.10 -9.24 14.32
N GLU A 372 24.78 -9.30 14.51
CA GLU A 372 24.09 -10.50 15.00
C GLU A 372 24.01 -11.58 13.92
N ASN A 373 23.64 -11.20 12.70
CA ASN A 373 23.50 -12.11 11.57
C ASN A 373 24.84 -12.68 11.11
N GLU A 374 25.93 -11.90 11.12
CA GLU A 374 27.28 -12.37 10.81
C GLU A 374 27.74 -13.45 11.79
N LYS A 375 27.48 -13.27 13.08
CA LYS A 375 27.80 -14.29 14.10
C LYS A 375 27.01 -15.57 13.87
N ALA A 376 25.70 -15.46 13.61
CA ALA A 376 24.85 -16.62 13.32
C ALA A 376 25.28 -17.33 12.03
N PHE A 377 25.57 -16.56 10.98
CA PHE A 377 26.04 -17.07 9.70
C PHE A 377 27.39 -17.77 9.83
N ASN A 378 28.36 -17.19 10.52
CA ASN A 378 29.68 -17.79 10.69
C ASN A 378 29.61 -19.12 11.44
N ARG A 379 28.80 -19.21 12.51
CA ARG A 379 28.56 -20.47 13.23
C ARG A 379 27.99 -21.56 12.33
N LEU A 380 26.98 -21.22 11.51
CA LEU A 380 26.38 -22.15 10.56
C LEU A 380 27.38 -22.53 9.47
N ASN A 381 28.09 -21.55 8.93
CA ASN A 381 29.07 -21.75 7.87
C ASN A 381 30.22 -22.65 8.36
N GLU A 382 30.77 -22.44 9.54
CA GLU A 382 31.83 -23.28 10.12
C GLU A 382 31.40 -24.74 10.31
N ALA A 383 30.14 -24.99 10.64
CA ALA A 383 29.60 -26.34 10.83
C ALA A 383 29.41 -27.12 9.51
N VAL A 384 29.43 -26.47 8.35
CA VAL A 384 29.14 -27.09 7.05
C VAL A 384 30.45 -27.51 6.35
N PRO A 385 30.54 -28.73 5.77
CA PRO A 385 31.70 -29.14 4.99
C PRO A 385 31.95 -28.26 3.76
N THR A 386 33.21 -28.02 3.41
CA THR A 386 33.61 -27.16 2.28
C THR A 386 33.03 -27.61 0.93
N ALA A 387 32.87 -28.92 0.72
CA ALA A 387 32.25 -29.46 -0.49
C ALA A 387 30.78 -29.02 -0.62
N SER A 388 30.01 -29.16 0.46
CA SER A 388 28.60 -28.74 0.53
C SER A 388 28.45 -27.24 0.34
N LYS A 389 29.34 -26.40 0.92
CA LYS A 389 29.34 -24.95 0.69
C LYS A 389 29.43 -24.60 -0.79
N LYS A 390 30.39 -25.20 -1.50
CA LYS A 390 30.60 -24.96 -2.94
C LYS A 390 29.37 -25.38 -3.74
N GLU A 391 28.82 -26.55 -3.42
CA GLU A 391 27.61 -27.06 -4.07
C GLU A 391 26.41 -26.13 -3.85
N TRP A 392 26.17 -25.70 -2.60
CA TRP A 392 25.04 -24.86 -2.24
C TRP A 392 25.14 -23.47 -2.85
N LEU A 393 26.32 -22.86 -2.87
CA LEU A 393 26.55 -21.56 -3.53
C LEU A 393 26.41 -21.63 -5.05
N ALA A 394 26.81 -22.74 -5.67
CA ALA A 394 26.58 -22.96 -7.10
C ALA A 394 25.07 -23.14 -7.39
N SER A 395 24.40 -23.96 -6.59
CA SER A 395 22.96 -24.18 -6.67
C SER A 395 22.18 -22.88 -6.48
N GLU A 396 22.53 -22.07 -5.47
CA GLU A 396 21.87 -20.80 -5.20
C GLU A 396 21.97 -19.84 -6.39
N ARG A 397 23.17 -19.64 -6.95
CA ARG A 397 23.38 -18.80 -8.14
C ARG A 397 22.52 -19.24 -9.33
N ILE A 398 22.49 -20.54 -9.62
CA ILE A 398 21.66 -21.09 -10.70
C ILE A 398 20.18 -20.79 -10.42
N THR A 399 19.69 -21.13 -9.21
CA THR A 399 18.27 -20.94 -8.85
C THR A 399 17.83 -19.47 -8.87
N GLN A 400 18.69 -18.54 -8.42
CA GLN A 400 18.36 -17.11 -8.49
C GLN A 400 18.32 -16.62 -9.94
N SER A 401 19.26 -17.05 -10.79
CA SER A 401 19.29 -16.65 -12.21
C SER A 401 18.09 -17.17 -13.01
N SER A 402 17.57 -18.36 -12.67
CA SER A 402 16.44 -18.96 -13.37
C SER A 402 15.08 -18.65 -12.75
N ARG A 403 15.01 -18.05 -11.55
CA ARG A 403 13.80 -17.89 -10.73
C ARG A 403 12.58 -17.32 -11.48
N ILE A 404 12.82 -16.38 -12.39
CA ILE A 404 11.75 -15.68 -13.11
C ILE A 404 11.13 -16.61 -14.16
N ASN A 405 11.98 -17.29 -14.93
CA ASN A 405 11.56 -18.14 -16.04
C ASN A 405 11.17 -19.56 -15.57
N ASP A 406 11.82 -20.03 -14.52
CA ASP A 406 11.56 -21.31 -13.86
C ASP A 406 11.56 -21.13 -12.33
N PRO A 407 10.41 -20.74 -11.75
CA PRO A 407 10.26 -20.69 -10.30
C PRO A 407 10.47 -22.05 -9.62
N VAL A 408 10.25 -23.18 -10.32
CA VAL A 408 10.40 -24.52 -9.73
C VAL A 408 11.84 -24.79 -9.31
N ALA A 409 12.81 -24.20 -9.99
CA ALA A 409 14.22 -24.27 -9.61
C ALA A 409 14.47 -23.88 -8.13
N MET A 410 13.67 -22.97 -7.57
CA MET A 410 13.79 -22.55 -6.16
C MET A 410 13.45 -23.65 -5.16
N ASP A 411 12.77 -24.72 -5.56
CA ASP A 411 12.39 -25.83 -4.68
C ASP A 411 13.62 -26.57 -4.11
N VAL A 412 14.77 -26.47 -4.79
CA VAL A 412 16.05 -26.98 -4.27
C VAL A 412 16.41 -26.35 -2.93
N GLN A 413 15.99 -25.10 -2.68
CA GLN A 413 16.20 -24.44 -1.40
C GLN A 413 15.38 -25.09 -0.27
N TRP A 414 14.23 -25.67 -0.60
CA TRP A 414 13.40 -26.41 0.36
C TRP A 414 14.11 -27.69 0.83
N LEU A 415 14.62 -28.49 -0.12
CA LEU A 415 15.26 -29.78 0.15
C LEU A 415 16.64 -29.67 0.82
N LYS A 416 17.41 -28.63 0.49
CA LYS A 416 18.81 -28.50 0.96
C LYS A 416 18.99 -27.63 2.20
N LYS A 417 18.11 -26.63 2.45
CA LYS A 417 18.30 -25.66 3.56
C LYS A 417 17.38 -25.89 4.77
N LEU A 418 16.18 -26.47 4.60
CA LEU A 418 15.28 -26.71 5.73
C LEU A 418 15.71 -27.88 6.62
N SER A 419 16.32 -28.93 6.07
CA SER A 419 16.85 -30.06 6.87
C SER A 419 17.97 -29.66 7.84
N THR A 420 18.65 -28.53 7.60
CA THR A 420 19.71 -28.00 8.47
C THR A 420 19.25 -26.81 9.33
N CYS A 421 18.25 -26.03 8.89
CA CYS A 421 17.78 -24.84 9.61
C CYS A 421 16.53 -25.03 10.47
N PHE A 422 15.73 -26.10 10.29
CA PHE A 422 14.48 -26.31 11.04
C PHE A 422 14.68 -26.31 12.56
N CYS A 423 15.82 -26.82 13.05
CA CYS A 423 16.14 -26.84 14.48
C CYS A 423 16.53 -25.47 15.06
N ILE A 424 17.00 -24.52 14.24
CA ILE A 424 17.59 -23.26 14.73
C ILE A 424 16.62 -22.07 14.58
N PHE A 425 15.81 -22.05 13.51
CA PHE A 425 14.87 -20.95 13.26
C PHE A 425 13.70 -20.96 14.26
N TYR A 426 13.19 -22.14 14.62
CA TYR A 426 12.14 -22.26 15.64
C TYR A 426 12.65 -21.91 17.05
N TYR A 427 13.91 -22.22 17.39
CA TYR A 427 14.49 -21.91 18.69
C TYR A 427 14.70 -20.39 18.89
N LEU A 428 15.10 -19.67 17.83
CA LEU A 428 15.34 -18.21 17.90
C LEU A 428 14.06 -17.37 17.81
N GLN A 429 13.05 -17.80 17.05
CA GLN A 429 11.83 -17.01 16.85
C GLN A 429 10.83 -17.16 18.02
N TYR A 430 10.84 -18.29 18.74
CA TYR A 430 9.97 -18.51 19.91
C TYR A 430 10.53 -17.88 21.21
N CYS A 431 11.86 -17.90 21.40
CA CYS A 431 12.48 -17.36 22.62
C CYS A 431 12.56 -15.82 22.66
N VAL A 432 12.62 -15.15 21.51
CA VAL A 432 12.78 -13.67 21.46
C VAL A 432 11.44 -12.92 21.46
N ARG A 433 10.35 -13.54 21.00
CA ARG A 433 9.06 -12.85 20.82
C ARG A 433 8.18 -12.81 22.07
N ILE A 434 8.29 -13.81 22.96
CA ILE A 434 7.48 -13.85 24.20
C ILE A 434 7.98 -12.84 25.24
N HIS A 435 9.26 -12.50 25.24
CA HIS A 435 9.83 -11.64 26.29
C HIS A 435 9.73 -10.13 26.01
N LYS A 436 9.48 -9.72 24.76
CA LYS A 436 9.49 -8.31 24.36
C LYS A 436 8.10 -7.70 24.18
N ASP A 437 7.15 -8.48 23.65
CA ASP A 437 5.82 -7.95 23.28
C ASP A 437 4.87 -7.77 24.48
N LEU A 438 5.17 -8.32 25.66
CA LEU A 438 4.39 -8.14 26.90
C LEU A 438 4.86 -6.96 27.78
N SER A 439 6.10 -6.50 27.61
CA SER A 439 6.68 -5.38 28.36
C SER A 439 6.26 -4.03 27.78
N ASP A 440 6.24 -3.93 26.45
CA ASP A 440 6.22 -2.64 25.76
C ASP A 440 4.82 -2.23 25.29
N MET A 441 3.80 -3.08 25.49
CA MET A 441 2.42 -2.82 25.07
C MET A 441 1.52 -2.21 26.16
N LEU A 442 2.01 -2.02 27.39
CA LEU A 442 1.20 -1.54 28.54
C LEU A 442 1.67 -0.24 29.22
N ILE A 443 2.63 0.49 28.64
CA ILE A 443 3.15 1.73 29.24
C ILE A 443 3.20 2.82 28.16
N PRO A 444 2.06 3.28 27.61
CA PRO A 444 1.71 4.68 27.86
C PRO A 444 0.22 5.04 27.64
N TYR A 445 -0.77 4.40 28.28
CA TYR A 445 -2.13 4.98 28.35
C TYR A 445 -2.81 4.61 29.67
N CYS A 446 -3.15 5.65 30.45
CA CYS A 446 -3.99 5.67 31.67
C CYS A 446 -3.26 6.11 32.96
N SER A 447 -2.94 7.40 33.05
CA SER A 447 -3.04 8.11 34.33
C SER A 447 -4.44 8.71 34.48
N ALA A 448 -5.09 8.41 35.61
CA ALA A 448 -6.30 9.03 36.15
C ALA A 448 -7.65 8.68 35.50
N ALA A 449 -8.33 7.65 36.01
CA ALA A 449 -9.55 7.78 36.84
C ALA A 449 -10.32 6.43 36.93
N SER A 450 -10.66 6.07 38.16
CA SER A 450 -11.73 5.15 38.59
C SER A 450 -11.74 3.70 38.07
N GLY A 451 -11.26 2.78 38.92
CA GLY A 451 -12.13 1.85 39.63
C GLY A 451 -12.70 0.63 38.89
N LEU A 452 -12.31 -0.54 39.41
CA LEU A 452 -12.98 -1.85 39.41
C LEU A 452 -12.77 -2.84 38.23
N TRP A 453 -12.45 -4.07 38.67
CA TRP A 453 -12.42 -5.38 38.00
C TRP A 453 -11.15 -5.79 37.26
N ILE A 454 -10.12 -6.09 38.06
CA ILE A 454 -9.12 -7.12 37.77
C ILE A 454 -9.64 -8.41 38.38
N GLU A 455 -9.80 -9.46 37.57
CA GLU A 455 -9.49 -10.87 37.87
C GLU A 455 -10.18 -11.76 36.82
N HIS A 456 -9.42 -12.39 35.93
CA HIS A 456 -9.43 -13.84 35.71
C HIS A 456 -8.54 -14.25 34.51
N HIS A 457 -7.72 -15.27 34.75
CA HIS A 457 -6.94 -16.10 33.80
C HIS A 457 -5.58 -15.58 33.29
N ILE A 458 -4.58 -15.64 34.19
CA ILE A 458 -3.17 -15.86 33.82
C ILE A 458 -2.84 -17.33 34.06
N VAL A 459 -2.60 -18.10 33.00
CA VAL A 459 -2.08 -19.47 33.08
C VAL A 459 -0.56 -19.41 33.20
N ARG A 460 -0.05 -19.85 34.35
CA ARG A 460 1.37 -19.86 34.73
C ARG A 460 1.99 -21.19 34.30
N ILE A 461 2.73 -21.22 33.19
CA ILE A 461 3.55 -22.41 32.83
C ILE A 461 4.92 -22.23 33.48
N ARG A 462 5.18 -23.02 34.53
CA ARG A 462 6.51 -23.16 35.15
C ARG A 462 7.44 -23.85 34.17
N GLY A 463 8.68 -23.37 34.10
CA GLY A 463 9.74 -23.99 33.32
C GLY A 463 10.12 -25.34 33.92
N ASP A 464 10.00 -26.38 33.11
CA ASP A 464 10.77 -27.62 33.24
C ASP A 464 11.42 -27.89 31.88
N MET A 465 12.74 -28.05 31.90
CA MET A 465 13.52 -28.51 30.75
C MET A 465 13.07 -29.92 30.39
N VAL A 466 12.49 -30.09 29.20
CA VAL A 466 12.37 -31.40 28.56
C VAL A 466 13.59 -31.56 27.64
N GLU A 467 14.58 -32.33 28.08
CA GLU A 467 15.58 -32.90 27.18
C GLU A 467 14.88 -33.87 26.24
N ILE A 468 14.75 -33.51 24.96
CA ILE A 468 14.24 -34.41 23.93
C ILE A 468 15.46 -35.06 23.24
N GLN A 469 15.94 -36.15 23.85
CA GLN A 469 16.73 -37.13 23.10
C GLN A 469 15.77 -37.96 22.24
N GLY A 470 15.95 -37.89 20.91
CA GLY A 470 15.40 -38.86 19.98
C GLY A 470 14.14 -38.43 19.22
N LEU A 471 14.31 -37.63 18.17
CA LEU A 471 13.35 -37.58 17.06
C LEU A 471 14.13 -37.71 15.75
N GLN A 472 14.28 -38.96 15.29
CA GLN A 472 14.96 -39.30 14.03
C GLN A 472 13.99 -39.51 12.84
N ASN A 473 12.68 -39.27 12.96
CA ASN A 473 11.73 -39.55 11.87
C ASN A 473 10.74 -38.40 11.56
N HIS A 474 10.63 -38.09 10.26
CA HIS A 474 9.85 -37.01 9.65
C HIS A 474 8.33 -36.99 10.00
N ASP A 475 7.71 -38.14 10.31
CA ASP A 475 6.26 -38.23 10.56
C ASP A 475 5.81 -37.74 11.95
N SER A 476 6.74 -37.64 12.90
CA SER A 476 6.45 -37.25 14.29
C SER A 476 6.18 -35.74 14.46
N CYS A 477 6.70 -34.90 13.55
CA CYS A 477 6.54 -33.45 13.60
C CYS A 477 5.15 -32.99 13.12
N GLY A 478 4.58 -33.69 12.13
CA GLY A 478 3.22 -33.44 11.63
C GLY A 478 2.14 -33.78 12.66
N GLN A 479 2.32 -34.85 13.42
CA GLN A 479 1.39 -35.26 14.49
C GLN A 479 1.40 -34.28 15.67
N PHE A 480 2.55 -33.66 15.97
CA PHE A 480 2.67 -32.62 16.99
C PHE A 480 1.96 -31.32 16.59
N PHE A 481 2.05 -30.93 15.32
CA PHE A 481 1.36 -29.75 14.78
C PHE A 481 -0.17 -29.92 14.74
N GLU A 482 -0.66 -31.10 14.36
CA GLU A 482 -2.08 -31.48 14.43
C GLU A 482 -2.61 -31.44 15.87
N HIS A 483 -1.79 -31.81 16.86
CA HIS A 483 -2.17 -31.78 18.27
C HIS A 483 -2.30 -30.34 18.81
N ILE A 484 -1.37 -29.45 18.45
CA ILE A 484 -1.43 -28.02 18.83
C ILE A 484 -2.59 -27.30 18.14
N LEU A 485 -2.85 -27.58 16.86
CA LEU A 485 -4.01 -27.02 16.14
C LEU A 485 -5.35 -27.51 16.70
N LYS A 486 -5.42 -28.76 17.18
CA LYS A 486 -6.62 -29.28 17.88
C LYS A 486 -6.85 -28.60 19.22
N LEU A 487 -5.80 -28.37 20.02
CA LEU A 487 -5.87 -27.63 21.28
C LEU A 487 -6.27 -26.15 21.07
N TYR A 488 -5.82 -25.54 19.97
CA TYR A 488 -6.20 -24.16 19.63
C TYR A 488 -7.66 -24.05 19.14
N LYS A 489 -8.14 -25.03 18.36
CA LYS A 489 -9.55 -25.09 17.90
C LYS A 489 -10.54 -25.39 19.02
N SER A 490 -10.19 -26.21 20.01
CA SER A 490 -11.06 -26.48 21.17
C SER A 490 -11.23 -25.28 22.10
N SER A 491 -10.29 -24.32 22.06
CA SER A 491 -10.30 -23.12 22.92
C SER A 491 -11.22 -22.00 22.41
N PHE A 492 -11.71 -22.09 21.17
CA PHE A 492 -12.55 -21.08 20.51
C PHE A 492 -13.98 -21.57 20.19
N MET A 493 -14.34 -22.78 20.62
CA MET A 493 -15.71 -23.30 20.50
C MET A 493 -16.21 -23.83 21.84
N THR A 494 -16.71 -22.94 22.67
CA THR A 494 -17.87 -23.14 23.53
C THR A 494 -18.39 -21.74 23.91
N PRO A 495 -19.72 -21.57 24.03
CA PRO A 495 -20.43 -20.33 23.71
C PRO A 495 -20.04 -19.10 24.54
#